data_AF-A0A2E7W135-F1
#
_entry.id   AF-A0A2E7W135-F1
#
_cell.length_a   1.000
_cell.length_b   1.000
_cell.length_c   1.000
_cell.angle_alpha   90.00
_cell.angle_beta   90.00
_cell.angle_gamma   90.00
#
_symmetry.space_group_name_H-M   'P 1'
#
loop_
_entity.id
_entity.type
_entity.pdbx_description
1 polymer ?
#
loop_
_entity_poly.entity_id
_entity_poly.type
_entity_poly.pdbx_seq_one_letter_code
_entity_poly.pdbx_strand_id
1 'polypeptide(L)'
;MSHYKISTLDYLFPPLHPEGPGFVALFGFCSLILWFLWSPLGIIGLLLTVWCFYFFRDPVRITSVGHGLFASPADGIVQSIMECKGPIELEMHTENFVKISIFMSVFDCHVNRVPMAGEVVQDVYVPGLFVNASLDKA
;
A
#
# COMPACT_ATOMS: atom_id res chain seq x y z
N MET A 1 -14.93 23.56 3.19
CA MET A 1 -13.60 23.28 2.61
C MET A 1 -12.59 23.30 3.75
N SER A 2 -12.21 22.14 4.28
CA SER A 2 -11.25 22.05 5.38
C SER A 2 -9.85 22.40 4.86
N HIS A 3 -9.23 23.43 5.43
CA HIS A 3 -7.84 23.79 5.17
C HIS A 3 -6.90 22.76 5.84
N TYR A 4 -6.72 21.59 5.23
CA TYR A 4 -5.62 20.70 5.59
C TYR A 4 -4.31 21.33 5.13
N LYS A 5 -3.57 21.95 6.05
CA LYS A 5 -2.16 22.30 5.83
C LYS A 5 -1.32 21.08 6.14
N ILE A 6 -0.97 20.30 5.11
CA ILE A 6 0.12 19.33 5.21
C ILE A 6 1.41 20.13 5.27
N SER A 7 2.21 19.97 6.32
CA SER A 7 3.51 20.62 6.42
C SER A 7 4.53 19.90 5.54
N THR A 8 5.60 20.59 5.15
CA THR A 8 6.71 19.95 4.42
C THR A 8 7.35 18.81 5.22
N LEU A 9 7.29 18.89 6.56
CA LEU A 9 7.77 17.82 7.44
C LEU A 9 6.90 16.57 7.35
N ASP A 10 5.57 16.71 7.27
CA ASP A 10 4.65 15.58 7.13
C ASP A 10 4.81 14.86 5.78
N TYR A 11 5.25 15.59 4.75
CA TYR A 11 5.54 15.02 3.44
C TYR A 11 6.88 14.28 3.42
N LEU A 12 7.90 14.81 4.10
CA LEU A 12 9.24 14.20 4.17
C LEU A 12 9.29 13.02 5.14
N PHE A 13 8.60 13.13 6.27
CA PHE A 13 8.52 12.14 7.35
C PHE A 13 7.07 11.75 7.62
N PRO A 14 6.42 11.06 6.67
CA PRO A 14 5.09 10.53 6.88
C PRO A 14 5.09 9.55 8.07
N PRO A 15 3.96 9.43 8.79
CA PRO A 15 3.85 8.44 9.84
C PRO A 15 4.02 7.04 9.27
N LEU A 16 4.52 6.11 10.08
CA LEU A 16 4.65 4.71 9.71
C LEU A 16 3.34 3.97 9.96
N HIS A 17 3.03 3.02 9.08
CA HIS A 17 2.04 2.00 9.33
C HIS A 17 2.41 1.23 10.61
N PRO A 18 1.44 0.78 11.45
CA PRO A 18 1.73 0.09 12.71
C PRO A 18 2.70 -1.11 12.61
N GLU A 19 2.70 -1.80 11.46
CA GLU A 19 3.60 -2.94 11.18
C GLU A 19 5.03 -2.52 10.80
N GLY A 20 5.24 -1.28 10.35
CA GLY A 20 6.52 -0.79 9.83
C GLY A 20 7.67 -0.71 10.84
N PRO A 21 7.48 -0.21 12.08
CA PRO A 21 8.56 0.01 13.02
C PRO A 21 9.44 -1.22 13.29
N GLY A 22 8.86 -2.42 13.33
CA GLY A 22 9.61 -3.67 13.54
C GLY A 22 10.58 -3.96 12.41
N PHE A 23 10.15 -3.79 11.16
CA PHE A 23 11.00 -3.98 9.98
C PHE A 23 12.09 -2.91 9.89
N VAL A 24 11.75 -1.64 10.14
CA VAL A 24 12.73 -0.55 10.12
C VAL A 24 13.82 -0.76 11.18
N ALA A 25 13.44 -1.19 12.39
CA ALA A 25 14.39 -1.50 13.45
C ALA A 25 15.32 -2.67 13.07
N LEU A 26 14.78 -3.71 12.45
CA LEU A 26 15.58 -4.85 11.96
C LEU A 26 16.58 -4.40 10.89
N PHE A 27 16.14 -3.64 9.89
CA PHE A 27 17.02 -3.11 8.84
C PHE A 27 18.10 -2.20 9.41
N GLY A 28 17.74 -1.30 10.34
CA GLY A 28 18.69 -0.43 11.03
C GLY A 28 19.72 -1.21 11.83
N PHE A 29 19.30 -2.24 12.58
CA PHE A 29 20.21 -3.10 13.34
C PHE A 29 21.18 -3.86 12.42
N CYS A 30 20.68 -4.45 11.33
CA CYS A 30 21.52 -5.10 10.33
C CYS A 30 22.50 -4.12 9.68
N SER A 31 22.05 -2.90 9.36
CA SER A 31 22.92 -1.83 8.81
C SER A 31 24.07 -1.48 9.75
N LEU A 32 23.82 -1.41 11.06
CA LEU A 32 24.86 -1.17 12.07
C LEU A 32 25.88 -2.31 12.13
N ILE A 33 25.44 -3.58 12.13
CA ILE A 33 26.36 -4.73 12.08
C ILE A 33 27.23 -4.67 10.83
N LEU A 34 26.62 -4.40 9.68
CA LEU A 34 27.31 -4.28 8.40
C LEU A 34 28.34 -3.14 8.40
N TRP A 35 28.02 -2.01 9.06
CA TRP A 35 28.93 -0.88 9.19
C TRP A 35 30.23 -1.26 9.91
N PHE A 36 30.13 -2.02 11.00
CA PHE A 36 31.31 -2.49 11.76
C PHE A 36 32.12 -3.54 11.01
N LEU A 37 31.49 -4.32 10.12
CA LEU A 37 32.20 -5.28 9.27
C LEU A 37 32.94 -4.59 8.12
N TRP A 38 32.25 -3.71 7.39
CA TRP A 38 32.82 -2.92 6.30
C TRP A 38 31.92 -1.72 6.00
N SER A 39 32.42 -0.50 6.22
CA SER A 39 31.62 0.73 6.15
C SER A 39 30.78 0.90 4.87
N PRO A 40 31.25 0.54 3.66
CA PRO A 40 30.43 0.56 2.45
C PRO A 40 29.17 -0.31 2.53
N LEU A 41 29.20 -1.47 3.20
CA LEU A 41 28.00 -2.30 3.39
C LEU A 41 27.04 -1.64 4.37
N GLY A 42 27.57 -0.98 5.40
CA GLY A 42 26.76 -0.17 6.31
C GLY A 42 25.98 0.93 5.58
N ILE A 43 26.62 1.62 4.62
CA ILE A 43 25.96 2.63 3.77
C ILE A 43 24.82 2.02 2.96
N ILE A 44 25.05 0.86 2.31
CA ILE A 44 24.02 0.15 1.56
C ILE A 44 22.87 -0.25 2.50
N GLY A 45 23.18 -0.78 3.68
CA GLY A 45 22.18 -1.11 4.69
C GLY A 45 21.37 0.10 5.17
N LEU A 46 22.01 1.27 5.29
CA LEU A 46 21.35 2.51 5.68
C LEU A 46 20.37 2.96 4.59
N LEU A 47 20.78 2.90 3.32
CA LEU A 47 19.89 3.18 2.18
C LEU A 47 18.68 2.24 2.16
N LEU A 48 18.89 0.95 2.43
CA LEU A 48 17.80 -0.03 2.55
C LEU A 48 16.90 0.24 3.76
N THR A 49 17.45 0.74 4.87
CA THR A 49 16.67 1.13 6.05
C THR A 49 15.77 2.33 5.73
N VAL A 50 16.30 3.33 5.02
CA VAL A 50 15.51 4.47 4.53
C VAL A 50 14.43 4.02 3.55
N TRP A 51 14.77 3.13 2.60
CA TRP A 51 13.78 2.55 1.69
C TRP A 51 12.69 1.79 2.45
N CYS A 52 13.04 0.98 3.45
CA CYS A 52 12.10 0.26 4.30
C CYS A 52 11.16 1.21 5.04
N PHE A 53 11.69 2.30 5.60
CA PHE A 53 10.87 3.37 6.19
C PHE A 53 9.88 3.93 5.18
N TYR A 54 10.33 4.27 3.97
CA TYR A 54 9.44 4.79 2.91
C TYR A 54 8.46 3.72 2.40
N PHE A 55 8.78 2.43 2.42
CA PHE A 55 7.86 1.37 2.01
C PHE A 55 6.66 1.26 2.94
N PHE A 56 6.90 1.34 4.27
CA PHE A 56 5.86 1.26 5.30
C PHE A 56 5.23 2.61 5.66
N ARG A 57 5.46 3.66 4.87
CA ARG A 57 4.87 4.97 5.11
C ARG A 57 3.35 4.94 4.97
N ASP A 58 2.67 5.73 5.79
CA ASP A 58 1.23 5.92 5.74
C ASP A 58 0.85 7.42 5.72
N PRO A 59 1.17 8.16 4.64
CA PRO A 59 0.90 9.59 4.56
C PRO A 59 -0.59 9.91 4.65
N VAL A 60 -0.89 11.04 5.28
CA VAL A 60 -2.24 11.62 5.27
C VAL A 60 -2.60 11.99 3.83
N ARG A 61 -3.77 11.53 3.36
CA ARG A 61 -4.28 11.84 2.02
C ARG A 61 -5.42 12.85 2.10
N ILE A 62 -5.42 13.79 1.16
CA ILE A 62 -6.55 14.69 0.92
C ILE A 62 -7.25 14.20 -0.34
N THR A 63 -8.46 13.69 -0.18
CA THR A 63 -9.30 13.22 -1.30
C THR A 63 -10.59 14.01 -1.33
N SER A 64 -11.17 14.14 -2.53
CA SER A 64 -12.52 14.68 -2.68
C SER A 64 -13.52 13.67 -2.10
N VAL A 65 -14.28 14.06 -1.09
CA VAL A 65 -15.34 13.24 -0.50
C VAL A 65 -16.68 13.87 -0.88
N GLY A 66 -17.58 13.06 -1.45
CA GLY A 66 -18.91 13.51 -1.88
C GLY A 66 -19.79 12.35 -2.29
N HIS A 67 -21.10 12.57 -2.32
CA HIS A 67 -22.06 11.54 -2.72
C HIS A 67 -21.83 11.14 -4.18
N GLY A 68 -21.71 9.83 -4.45
CA GLY A 68 -21.44 9.30 -5.80
C GLY A 68 -20.00 9.45 -6.29
N LEU A 69 -19.06 9.89 -5.45
CA LEU A 69 -17.64 9.91 -5.77
C LEU A 69 -16.92 8.69 -5.19
N PHE A 70 -16.08 8.06 -6.00
CA PHE A 70 -15.14 7.02 -5.59
C PHE A 70 -13.73 7.60 -5.56
N ALA A 71 -13.07 7.52 -4.41
CA ALA A 71 -11.64 7.81 -4.31
C ALA A 71 -10.83 6.56 -4.69
N SER A 72 -9.60 6.76 -5.19
CA SER A 72 -8.70 5.62 -5.41
C SER A 72 -8.39 4.94 -4.07
N PRO A 73 -8.58 3.61 -3.93
CA PRO A 73 -8.31 2.90 -2.69
C PRO A 73 -6.80 2.74 -2.43
N ALA A 74 -5.97 2.79 -3.47
CA ALA A 74 -4.53 2.53 -3.39
C ALA A 74 -3.74 3.54 -4.24
N ASP A 75 -2.43 3.65 -3.97
CA ASP A 75 -1.47 4.21 -4.94
C ASP A 75 -1.17 3.18 -6.02
N GLY A 76 -0.68 3.65 -7.16
CA GLY A 76 -0.20 2.79 -8.22
C GLY A 76 -0.80 3.10 -9.58
N ILE A 77 -0.76 2.10 -10.46
CA ILE A 77 -1.18 2.22 -11.85
C ILE A 77 -2.40 1.34 -12.08
N VAL A 78 -3.45 1.91 -12.69
CA VAL A 78 -4.60 1.13 -13.16
C VAL A 78 -4.14 0.23 -14.29
N GLN A 79 -4.11 -1.09 -14.06
CA GLN A 79 -3.71 -2.08 -15.06
C GLN A 79 -4.87 -2.48 -15.97
N SER A 80 -6.09 -2.58 -15.42
CA SER A 80 -7.27 -2.95 -16.20
C SER A 80 -8.56 -2.40 -15.59
N ILE A 81 -9.53 -2.16 -16.48
CA ILE A 81 -10.92 -1.85 -16.16
C ILE A 81 -11.77 -2.74 -17.06
N MET A 82 -12.52 -3.68 -16.47
CA MET A 82 -13.29 -4.66 -17.24
C MET A 82 -14.56 -5.10 -16.50
N GLU A 83 -15.56 -5.55 -17.24
CA GLU A 83 -16.70 -6.26 -16.66
C GLU A 83 -16.32 -7.72 -16.35
N CYS A 84 -16.57 -8.17 -15.13
CA CYS A 84 -16.43 -9.57 -14.75
C CYS A 84 -17.47 -9.98 -13.70
N LYS A 85 -17.68 -11.28 -13.56
CA LYS A 85 -18.49 -11.80 -12.46
C LYS A 85 -17.80 -11.51 -11.13
N GLY A 86 -18.60 -11.29 -10.08
CA GLY A 86 -18.09 -11.15 -8.73
C GLY A 86 -17.45 -12.43 -8.21
N PRO A 87 -16.63 -12.35 -7.14
CA PRO A 87 -16.00 -13.52 -6.53
C PRO A 87 -17.04 -14.52 -6.00
N ILE A 88 -16.77 -15.82 -6.19
CA ILE A 88 -17.67 -16.90 -5.78
C ILE A 88 -17.70 -17.01 -4.26
N GLU A 89 -16.58 -16.72 -3.62
CA GLU A 89 -16.35 -16.79 -2.17
C GLU A 89 -17.18 -15.76 -1.41
N LEU A 90 -17.59 -14.67 -2.07
CA LEU A 90 -18.54 -13.67 -1.54
C LEU A 90 -19.97 -13.89 -2.06
N GLU A 91 -20.23 -15.01 -2.74
CA GLU A 91 -21.54 -15.31 -3.34
C GLU A 91 -22.00 -14.28 -4.41
N MET A 92 -21.05 -13.51 -5.00
CA MET A 92 -21.34 -12.43 -5.95
C MET A 92 -21.26 -12.86 -7.43
N HIS A 93 -21.17 -14.15 -7.71
CA HIS A 93 -20.90 -14.68 -9.06
C HIS A 93 -22.10 -14.67 -10.02
N THR A 94 -23.28 -14.28 -9.55
CA THR A 94 -24.51 -14.21 -10.33
C THR A 94 -24.63 -12.92 -11.13
N GLU A 95 -23.95 -11.86 -10.71
CA GLU A 95 -24.01 -10.52 -11.31
C GLU A 95 -22.65 -10.10 -11.90
N ASN A 96 -22.70 -9.16 -12.84
CA ASN A 96 -21.51 -8.56 -13.43
C ASN A 96 -21.16 -7.25 -12.70
N PHE A 97 -19.87 -7.07 -12.44
CA PHE A 97 -19.30 -5.90 -11.79
C PHE A 97 -18.21 -5.30 -12.68
N VAL A 98 -18.01 -4.00 -12.56
CA VAL A 98 -16.82 -3.34 -13.12
C VAL A 98 -15.66 -3.56 -12.16
N LYS A 99 -14.70 -4.39 -12.56
CA LYS A 99 -13.45 -4.61 -11.84
C LYS A 99 -12.42 -3.58 -12.28
N ILE A 100 -11.82 -2.91 -11.29
CA ILE A 100 -10.69 -2.00 -11.48
C ILE A 100 -9.48 -2.63 -10.78
N SER A 101 -8.46 -3.00 -11.54
CA SER A 101 -7.21 -3.55 -11.00
C SER A 101 -6.15 -2.46 -10.91
N ILE A 102 -5.59 -2.26 -9.71
CA ILE A 102 -4.54 -1.27 -9.44
C ILE A 102 -3.29 -2.03 -8.98
N PHE A 103 -2.17 -1.78 -9.66
CA PHE A 103 -0.88 -2.35 -9.31
C PHE A 103 -0.04 -1.36 -8.52
N MET A 104 0.40 -1.79 -7.34
CA MET A 104 1.28 -1.04 -6.46
C MET A 104 2.71 -1.51 -6.68
N SER A 105 3.56 -0.61 -7.17
CA SER A 105 5.00 -0.84 -7.22
C SER A 105 5.63 -0.78 -5.84
N VAL A 106 6.85 -1.29 -5.68
CA VAL A 106 7.63 -1.23 -4.43
C VAL A 106 7.92 0.20 -3.92
N PHE A 107 7.64 1.23 -4.73
CA PHE A 107 7.80 2.63 -4.34
C PHE A 107 6.49 3.29 -3.92
N ASP A 108 5.34 2.66 -4.18
CA ASP A 108 4.03 3.16 -3.79
C ASP A 108 3.78 2.96 -2.28
N CYS A 109 2.84 3.72 -1.72
CA CYS A 109 2.39 3.50 -0.34
C CYS A 109 1.53 2.23 -0.29
N HIS A 110 2.00 1.19 0.40
CA HIS A 110 1.34 -0.13 0.48
C HIS A 110 0.22 -0.17 1.54
N VAL A 111 -0.67 0.82 1.48
CA VAL A 111 -1.85 0.91 2.35
C VAL A 111 -3.09 1.08 1.49
N ASN A 112 -3.96 0.07 1.51
CA ASN A 112 -5.27 0.10 0.87
C ASN A 112 -6.30 0.74 1.80
N ARG A 113 -7.10 1.65 1.24
CA ARG A 113 -8.16 2.39 1.93
C ARG A 113 -9.51 2.10 1.30
N VAL A 114 -10.58 2.34 2.05
CA VAL A 114 -11.93 2.20 1.52
C VAL A 114 -12.21 3.35 0.52
N PRO A 115 -12.67 3.05 -0.71
CA PRO A 115 -12.84 4.06 -1.77
C PRO A 115 -14.07 4.97 -1.57
N MET A 116 -15.04 4.55 -0.76
CA MET A 116 -16.26 5.29 -0.43
C MET A 116 -16.78 4.92 0.97
N ALA A 117 -17.72 5.69 1.51
CA ALA A 117 -18.41 5.30 2.74
C ALA A 117 -19.29 4.06 2.51
N GLY A 118 -19.27 3.11 3.45
CA GLY A 118 -20.05 1.88 3.39
C GLY A 118 -19.86 1.05 4.66
N GLU A 119 -20.56 -0.07 4.72
CA GLU A 119 -20.45 -1.07 5.80
C GLU A 119 -19.79 -2.33 5.25
N VAL A 120 -18.84 -2.88 6.01
CA VAL A 120 -18.22 -4.18 5.68
C VAL A 120 -19.18 -5.28 6.14
N VAL A 121 -19.86 -5.91 5.19
CA VAL A 121 -20.86 -6.95 5.47
C VAL A 121 -20.26 -8.36 5.51
N GLN A 122 -19.11 -8.57 4.85
CA GLN A 122 -18.46 -9.87 4.74
C GLN A 122 -16.96 -9.70 4.45
N ASP A 123 -16.14 -10.58 5.01
CA ASP A 123 -14.70 -10.72 4.72
C ASP A 123 -14.37 -12.20 4.56
N VAL A 124 -13.58 -12.56 3.55
CA VAL A 124 -13.23 -13.95 3.22
C VAL A 124 -11.77 -14.05 2.85
N TYR A 125 -11.03 -14.90 3.57
CA TYR A 125 -9.64 -15.21 3.26
C TYR A 125 -9.52 -16.43 2.36
N VAL A 126 -8.84 -16.27 1.23
CA VAL A 126 -8.50 -17.36 0.30
C VAL A 126 -6.98 -17.50 0.26
N PRO A 127 -6.42 -18.68 0.60
CA PRO A 127 -4.98 -18.89 0.54
C PRO A 127 -4.48 -18.83 -0.92
N GLY A 128 -3.61 -17.87 -1.22
CA GLY A 128 -3.05 -17.64 -2.55
C GLY A 128 -1.68 -18.28 -2.77
N LEU A 129 -1.17 -18.14 -4.00
CA LEU A 129 0.20 -18.47 -4.38
C LEU A 129 1.04 -17.19 -4.43
N PHE A 130 2.29 -17.24 -3.96
CA PHE A 130 3.22 -16.09 -3.96
C PHE A 130 3.83 -15.84 -5.35
N VAL A 131 2.99 -15.55 -6.33
CA VAL A 131 3.39 -15.20 -7.71
C VAL A 131 3.55 -13.68 -7.87
N ASN A 132 4.23 -13.26 -8.94
CA ASN A 132 4.41 -11.83 -9.21
C ASN A 132 3.05 -11.16 -9.51
N ALA A 133 2.73 -10.12 -8.73
CA ALA A 133 1.49 -9.37 -8.81
C ALA A 133 1.28 -8.58 -10.12
N SER A 134 2.29 -8.44 -10.97
CA SER A 134 2.17 -7.74 -12.26
C SER A 134 1.66 -8.63 -13.40
N LEU A 135 1.41 -9.91 -13.15
CA LEU A 135 0.90 -10.84 -14.16
C LEU A 135 -0.63 -10.82 -14.18
N ASP A 136 -1.23 -11.01 -15.35
CA ASP A 136 -2.70 -11.05 -15.56
C ASP A 136 -3.44 -12.14 -14.75
N LYS A 137 -2.69 -13.04 -14.10
CA LYS A 137 -3.20 -14.13 -13.24
C LYS A 137 -3.09 -13.83 -11.75
N ALA A 138 -2.56 -12.66 -11.37
CA ALA A 138 -2.47 -12.22 -9.98
C ALA A 138 -3.75 -11.54 -9.50
#